data_AF-A0A948VAX4-F1
#
_entry.id   AF-A0A948VAX4-F1
#
_cell.length_a   1.000
_cell.length_b   1.000
_cell.length_c   1.000
_cell.angle_alpha   90.00
_cell.angle_beta   90.00
_cell.angle_gamma   90.00
#
_symmetry.space_group_name_H-M   'P 1'
#
loop_
_entity.id
_entity.type
_entity.pdbx_description
1 polymer ?
#
loop_
_entity_poly.entity_id
_entity_poly.type
_entity_poly.pdbx_seq_one_letter_code
_entity_poly.pdbx_strand_id
1 'polypeptide(L)'
;MSLGGFDIAAMLADLAEAGGVVEVTLGDVTVFGLLDREAVEILGGEMPAVVAADEIVHVQSGVLPGLQSGAAITVGGTAYTVLKVLPYGDGAMVRVALRTP
;
A
#
# COMPACT_ATOMS: atom_id res chain seq x y z
N MET A 1 30.09 4.88 5.17
CA MET A 1 29.36 4.20 4.09
C MET A 1 27.90 4.16 4.50
N SER A 2 27.08 5.06 3.97
CA SER A 2 25.63 4.94 4.12
C SER A 2 25.21 3.80 3.22
N LEU A 3 24.73 2.70 3.80
CA LEU A 3 23.94 1.73 3.04
C LEU A 3 22.77 2.53 2.45
N GLY A 4 22.57 2.44 1.14
CA GLY A 4 21.73 3.35 0.36
C GLY A 4 20.39 3.61 1.04
N GLY A 5 20.14 4.87 1.41
CA GLY A 5 18.81 5.29 1.80
C GLY A 5 17.93 5.09 0.58
N PHE A 6 17.01 4.13 0.65
CA PHE A 6 15.96 4.01 -0.35
C PHE A 6 15.22 5.34 -0.36
N ASP A 7 15.34 6.09 -1.46
CA ASP A 7 14.64 7.35 -1.64
C ASP A 7 13.17 7.02 -1.86
N ILE A 8 12.40 7.08 -0.77
CA ILE A 8 10.97 6.79 -0.74
C ILE A 8 10.24 7.70 -1.73
N ALA A 9 10.66 8.96 -1.88
CA ALA A 9 10.02 9.87 -2.82
C ALA A 9 10.25 9.44 -4.27
N ALA A 10 11.47 9.01 -4.61
CA ALA A 10 11.76 8.46 -5.94
C ALA A 10 10.96 7.18 -6.23
N MET A 11 10.91 6.23 -5.28
CA MET A 11 10.13 4.99 -5.42
C MET A 11 8.64 5.27 -5.63
N LEU A 12 8.06 6.21 -4.88
CA LEU A 12 6.65 6.58 -5.01
C LEU A 12 6.38 7.32 -6.33
N ALA A 13 7.33 8.13 -6.81
CA ALA A 13 7.23 8.76 -8.12
C ALA A 13 7.22 7.72 -9.25
N ASP A 14 8.13 6.73 -9.20
CA ASP A 14 8.17 5.64 -10.19
C ASP A 14 6.85 4.86 -10.21
N LEU A 15 6.26 4.57 -9.05
CA LEU A 15 4.97 3.88 -8.95
C LEU A 15 3.82 4.72 -9.53
N ALA A 16 3.85 6.04 -9.31
CA ALA A 16 2.89 6.95 -9.92
C ALA A 16 3.01 6.97 -11.45
N GLU A 17 4.24 7.02 -11.98
CA GLU A 17 4.52 6.96 -13.42
C GLU A 17 4.11 5.62 -14.05
N ALA A 18 4.23 4.52 -13.30
CA ALA A 18 3.75 3.21 -13.70
C ALA A 18 2.21 3.07 -13.68
N GLY A 19 1.47 4.11 -13.31
CA GLY A 19 0.01 4.11 -13.27
C GLY A 19 -0.59 3.56 -11.97
N GLY A 20 0.18 3.49 -10.89
CA GLY A 20 -0.29 3.01 -9.58
C GLY A 20 -1.23 3.97 -8.85
N VAL A 21 -1.53 5.15 -9.39
CA VAL A 21 -2.42 6.12 -8.74
C VAL A 21 -3.86 5.58 -8.69
N VAL A 22 -4.41 5.47 -7.48
CA VAL A 22 -5.76 4.96 -7.24
C VAL A 22 -6.53 5.82 -6.24
N GLU A 23 -7.85 5.83 -6.35
CA GLU A 23 -8.71 6.36 -5.29
C GLU A 23 -8.72 5.43 -4.08
N VAL A 24 -8.63 6.01 -2.89
CA VAL A 24 -8.65 5.34 -1.60
C VAL A 24 -9.74 5.98 -0.75
N THR A 25 -10.74 5.20 -0.39
CA THR A 25 -11.91 5.65 0.37
C THR A 25 -11.99 4.93 1.71
N LEU A 26 -12.12 5.69 2.80
CA LEU A 26 -12.38 5.18 4.14
C LEU A 26 -13.47 6.02 4.79
N GLY A 27 -14.60 5.37 5.12
CA GLY A 27 -15.81 6.09 5.51
C GLY A 27 -16.28 7.05 4.41
N ASP A 28 -16.45 8.33 4.75
CA ASP A 28 -16.89 9.38 3.82
C ASP A 28 -15.73 10.16 3.17
N VAL A 29 -14.47 9.75 3.43
CA VAL A 29 -13.27 10.45 2.94
C VAL A 29 -12.64 9.66 1.79
N THR A 30 -12.42 10.34 0.66
CA THR A 30 -11.71 9.81 -0.51
C THR A 30 -10.46 10.63 -0.78
N VAL A 31 -9.33 9.95 -0.96
CA VAL A 31 -8.03 10.54 -1.32
C VAL A 31 -7.40 9.78 -2.47
N PHE A 32 -6.33 10.32 -3.06
CA PHE A 32 -5.49 9.56 -3.97
C PHE A 32 -4.32 8.92 -3.23
N GLY A 33 -4.08 7.65 -3.52
CA GLY A 33 -2.93 6.89 -3.05
C GLY A 33 -2.21 6.22 -4.21
N LEU A 34 -1.14 5.50 -3.88
CA LEU A 34 -0.41 4.68 -4.82
C LEU A 34 -0.58 3.22 -4.44
N LEU A 35 -1.12 2.41 -5.34
CA LEU A 35 -1.25 0.97 -5.18
C LEU A 35 0.04 0.31 -5.65
N ASP A 36 0.65 -0.41 -4.73
CA ASP A 36 1.79 -1.28 -4.98
C ASP A 36 1.36 -2.74 -4.85
N ARG A 37 1.59 -3.49 -5.93
CA ARG A 37 1.44 -4.93 -5.97
C ARG A 37 2.83 -5.53 -5.87
N GLU A 38 3.35 -5.62 -4.64
CA GLU A 38 4.56 -6.38 -4.39
C GLU A 38 4.28 -7.84 -4.76
N ALA A 39 4.72 -8.25 -5.96
CA ALA A 39 4.76 -9.64 -6.33
C ALA A 39 5.80 -10.34 -5.45
N VAL A 40 5.35 -11.01 -4.38
CA VAL A 40 6.21 -11.90 -3.63
C VAL A 40 6.49 -13.10 -4.53
N GLU A 41 7.65 -13.09 -5.21
CA GLU A 41 8.16 -14.27 -5.89
C GLU A 41 8.50 -15.34 -4.84
N ILE A 42 7.53 -16.20 -4.54
CA ILE A 42 7.81 -17.46 -3.85
C ILE A 42 8.49 -18.34 -4.89
N LEU A 43 9.82 -18.48 -4.80
CA LEU A 43 10.59 -19.48 -5.54
C LEU A 43 10.17 -20.89 -5.07
N GLY A 44 8.99 -21.32 -5.49
CA GLY A 44 8.42 -22.63 -5.24
C GLY A 44 9.04 -23.62 -6.23
N GLY A 45 9.96 -24.44 -5.74
CA GLY A 45 10.64 -25.44 -6.56
C GLY A 45 9.73 -26.50 -7.19
N GLU A 46 8.46 -26.66 -6.78
CA GLU A 46 7.61 -27.74 -7.35
C GLU A 46 6.10 -27.68 -7.04
N MET A 47 5.53 -26.52 -6.68
CA MET A 47 4.08 -26.39 -6.47
C MET A 47 3.58 -25.04 -7.01
N PRO A 48 2.40 -24.95 -7.65
CA PRO A 48 1.81 -23.67 -8.05
C PRO A 48 1.42 -22.92 -6.78
N ALA A 49 2.37 -22.16 -6.25
CA ALA A 49 2.23 -21.46 -4.98
C ALA A 49 1.19 -20.35 -5.15
N VAL A 50 0.21 -20.36 -4.24
CA VAL A 50 -0.80 -19.31 -4.12
C VAL A 50 -0.08 -17.96 -4.02
N VAL A 51 -0.28 -17.12 -5.03
CA VAL A 51 0.17 -15.72 -5.04
C VAL A 51 -0.75 -14.96 -4.07
N ALA A 52 -0.43 -14.98 -2.78
CA ALA A 52 -0.98 -14.01 -1.86
C ALA A 52 -0.15 -12.72 -2.04
N ALA A 53 -0.51 -11.93 -3.05
CA ALA A 53 0.02 -10.58 -3.17
C ALA A 53 -0.61 -9.76 -2.04
N ASP A 54 0.18 -9.41 -1.03
CA ASP A 54 -0.23 -8.39 -0.08
C ASP A 54 -0.32 -7.07 -0.86
N GLU A 55 -1.55 -6.61 -1.12
CA GLU A 55 -1.79 -5.32 -1.77
C GLU A 55 -1.37 -4.23 -0.77
N ILE A 56 -0.46 -3.35 -1.17
CA ILE A 56 0.01 -2.25 -0.33
C ILE A 56 -0.49 -0.96 -0.96
N VAL A 57 -1.10 -0.09 -0.17
CA VAL A 57 -1.43 1.26 -0.62
C VAL A 57 -0.64 2.29 0.17
N HIS A 58 -0.01 3.22 -0.54
CA HIS A 58 0.73 4.35 0.02
C HIS A 58 -0.15 5.59 0.00
N VAL A 59 -0.34 6.20 1.15
CA VAL A 59 -1.16 7.42 1.30
C VAL A 59 -0.46 8.42 2.19
N GLN A 60 -0.81 9.70 2.03
CA GLN A 60 -0.31 10.75 2.91
C GLN A 60 -0.75 10.49 4.36
N SER A 61 0.14 10.77 5.30
CA SER A 61 -0.16 10.62 6.73
C SER A 61 -1.26 11.61 7.15
N GLY A 62 -2.23 11.14 7.94
CA GLY A 62 -3.26 11.98 8.55
C GLY A 62 -4.44 12.37 7.65
N VAL A 63 -4.47 11.98 6.37
CA VAL A 63 -5.56 12.36 5.44
C VAL A 63 -6.77 11.44 5.50
N LEU A 64 -6.63 10.23 6.03
CA LEU A 64 -7.71 9.26 6.22
C LEU A 64 -8.02 9.10 7.72
N PRO A 65 -9.03 9.81 8.26
CA PRO A 65 -9.40 9.71 9.67
C PRO A 65 -9.95 8.32 9.98
N GLY A 66 -9.42 7.67 11.02
CA GLY A 66 -9.83 6.31 11.40
C GLY A 66 -9.08 5.20 10.67
N LEU A 67 -8.06 5.53 9.87
CA LEU A 67 -7.14 4.56 9.29
C LEU A 67 -6.37 3.82 10.40
N GLN A 68 -6.68 2.53 10.55
CA GLN A 68 -6.07 1.64 11.54
C GLN A 68 -6.28 0.17 11.12
N SER A 69 -5.56 -0.75 11.76
CA SER A 69 -5.78 -2.19 11.58
C SER A 69 -7.24 -2.57 11.86
N GLY A 70 -7.82 -3.41 11.00
CA GLY A 70 -9.21 -3.83 11.03
C GLY A 70 -10.20 -2.89 10.35
N ALA A 71 -9.79 -1.70 9.92
CA ALA A 71 -10.67 -0.79 9.20
C ALA A 71 -11.06 -1.35 7.83
N ALA A 72 -12.33 -1.14 7.44
CA ALA A 72 -12.79 -1.38 6.08
C ALA A 72 -12.35 -0.19 5.20
N ILE A 73 -11.76 -0.49 4.05
CA ILE A 73 -11.23 0.51 3.12
C ILE A 73 -11.52 0.07 1.68
N THR A 74 -11.80 1.03 0.81
CA THR A 74 -11.99 0.77 -0.62
C THR A 74 -10.81 1.36 -1.38
N VAL A 75 -10.16 0.58 -2.23
CA VAL A 75 -8.98 0.98 -3.01
C VAL A 75 -9.22 0.63 -4.47
N GLY A 76 -9.18 1.61 -5.36
CA GLY A 76 -9.46 1.41 -6.79
C GLY A 76 -10.83 0.75 -7.05
N GLY A 77 -11.84 1.05 -6.21
CA GLY A 77 -13.17 0.45 -6.27
C GLY A 77 -13.30 -0.95 -5.65
N THR A 78 -12.21 -1.56 -5.17
CA THR A 78 -12.23 -2.87 -4.50
C THR A 78 -12.23 -2.71 -2.99
N ALA A 79 -13.07 -3.47 -2.29
CA ALA A 79 -13.13 -3.45 -0.82
C ALA A 79 -12.03 -4.34 -0.21
N TYR A 80 -11.38 -3.84 0.84
CA TYR A 80 -10.32 -4.49 1.60
C TYR A 80 -10.51 -4.30 3.11
N THR A 81 -9.81 -5.12 3.89
CA THR A 81 -9.55 -4.89 5.30
C THR A 81 -8.10 -4.44 5.50
N VAL A 82 -7.89 -3.37 6.26
CA VAL A 82 -6.56 -2.91 6.65
C VAL A 82 -5.93 -3.92 7.62
N LEU A 83 -4.78 -4.48 7.26
CA LEU A 83 -4.01 -5.36 8.15
C LEU A 83 -3.10 -4.56 9.08
N LYS A 84 -2.36 -3.60 8.49
CA LYS A 84 -1.32 -2.85 9.20
C LYS A 84 -1.14 -1.49 8.56
N VAL A 85 -0.84 -0.49 9.39
CA VAL A 85 -0.48 0.87 8.97
C VAL A 85 0.92 1.13 9.52
N LEU A 86 1.86 1.47 8.65
CA LEU A 86 3.24 1.74 8.99
C LEU A 86 3.65 3.10 8.41
N PRO A 87 4.04 4.08 9.26
CA PRO A 87 4.61 5.32 8.75
C PRO A 87 5.99 5.07 8.14
N TYR A 88 6.29 5.84 7.09
CA TYR A 88 7.66 5.98 6.62
C TYR A 88 8.50 6.78 7.62
N GLY A 89 9.83 6.68 7.50
CA GLY A 89 10.75 7.31 8.44
C GLY A 89 10.65 8.84 8.53
N ASP A 90 10.14 9.49 7.47
CA ASP A 90 9.88 10.93 7.42
C ASP A 90 8.49 11.33 7.98
N GLY A 91 7.62 10.36 8.25
CA GLY A 91 6.25 10.56 8.73
C GLY A 91 5.29 11.21 7.71
N ALA A 92 5.75 11.53 6.51
CA ALA A 92 4.94 12.20 5.49
C ALA A 92 3.92 11.25 4.85
N MET A 93 4.33 10.00 4.67
CA MET A 93 3.53 8.94 4.06
C MET A 93 3.37 7.77 5.03
N VAL A 94 2.32 6.99 4.81
CA VAL A 94 2.12 5.67 5.45
C VAL A 94 1.96 4.60 4.37
N ARG A 95 2.50 3.41 4.63
CA ARG A 95 2.19 2.19 3.86
C ARG A 95 1.11 1.40 4.59
N VAL A 96 0.10 0.97 3.86
CA VAL A 96 -1.06 0.27 4.40
C VAL A 96 -1.13 -1.10 3.74
N ALA A 97 -0.94 -2.16 4.53
CA ALA A 97 -1.10 -3.52 4.04
C ALA A 97 -2.59 -3.90 4.05
N LEU A 98 -3.06 -4.49 2.95
CA LEU A 98 -4.47 -4.79 2.71
C LEU A 98 -4.66 -6.29 2.51
N ARG A 99 -5.82 -6.80 2.94
CA ARG A 99 -6.32 -8.11 2.52
C ARG A 99 -7.69 -7.97 1.91
N THR A 100 -7.99 -8.82 0.93
CA THR A 100 -9.39 -9.02 0.52
C THR A 100 -10.20 -9.57 1.70
N PRO A 101 -11.51 -9.26 1.79
CA PRO A 101 -12.39 -9.72 2.87
C PRO A 101 -12.42 -11.24 3.06
#